data_AF-A0A7K4IER6-F1
#
_entry.id   AF-A0A7K4IER6-F1
#
_cell.length_a   1.000
_cell.length_b   1.000
_cell.length_c   1.000
_cell.angle_alpha   90.00
_cell.angle_beta   90.00
_cell.angle_gamma   90.00
#
_symmetry.space_group_name_H-M   'P 1'
#
loop_
_entity.id
_entity.type
_entity.pdbx_description
1 polymer ?
#
loop_
_entity_poly.entity_id
_entity_poly.type
_entity_poly.pdbx_seq_one_letter_code
_entity_poly.pdbx_strand_id
1 'polypeptide(L)'
;MQTEAPVYMPPIVLDKYEEFRELARDAALLLYSPEFFRSPFLDDQRRIRRVTLTAVGVNVRGVPLTFKYTLDYNELRDRSGTWDQQTADVDRVISGILDTLASECNMVSGSLESEHTLGEALSRP
;
A
#
# COMPACT_ATOMS: atom_id res chain seq x y z
N MET A 1 35.37 8.57 12.97
CA MET A 1 34.28 8.40 11.98
C MET A 1 33.02 8.18 12.78
N GLN A 2 32.15 9.19 12.87
CA GLN A 2 30.83 9.00 13.48
C GLN A 2 29.99 8.20 12.50
N THR A 3 29.65 6.97 12.88
CA THR A 3 28.67 6.17 12.15
C THR A 3 27.32 6.87 12.39
N GLU A 4 26.87 7.68 11.44
CA GLU A 4 25.48 8.17 11.44
C GLU A 4 24.58 6.95 11.40
N ALA A 5 24.00 6.60 12.54
CA ALA A 5 22.95 5.60 12.58
C ALA A 5 21.80 6.12 11.71
N PRO A 6 21.29 5.34 10.74
CA PRO A 6 20.18 5.78 9.91
C PRO A 6 19.00 6.10 10.84
N VAL A 7 18.62 7.38 10.87
CA VAL A 7 17.45 7.84 11.62
C VAL A 7 16.23 7.27 10.93
N TYR A 8 15.64 6.25 11.53
CA TYR A 8 14.39 5.69 11.06
C TYR A 8 13.26 6.70 11.27
N MET A 9 12.71 7.22 10.17
CA MET A 9 11.49 8.02 10.20
C MET A 9 10.30 7.10 9.84
N PRO A 10 9.35 6.89 10.77
CA PRO A 10 8.20 6.05 10.47
C PRO A 10 7.36 6.69 9.34
N PRO A 11 6.71 5.86 8.51
CA PRO A 11 5.83 6.36 7.46
C PRO A 11 4.62 7.07 8.06
N ILE A 12 4.23 8.20 7.46
CA ILE A 12 3.02 8.93 7.80
C ILE A 12 1.84 8.25 7.10
N VAL A 13 0.87 7.77 7.88
CA VAL A 13 -0.34 7.14 7.35
C VAL A 13 -1.37 8.22 7.07
N LEU A 14 -1.95 8.18 5.86
CA LEU A 14 -2.99 9.08 5.41
C LEU A 14 -4.32 8.34 5.34
N ASP A 15 -5.40 9.03 5.68
CA ASP A 15 -6.75 8.46 5.68
C ASP A 15 -7.47 8.65 4.34
N LYS A 16 -7.02 9.61 3.51
CA LYS A 16 -7.66 9.95 2.25
C LYS A 16 -6.75 9.70 1.06
N TYR A 17 -7.34 9.14 0.01
CA TYR A 17 -6.65 8.86 -1.23
C TYR A 17 -6.17 10.14 -1.94
N GLU A 18 -6.99 11.20 -1.91
CA GLU A 18 -6.69 12.45 -2.59
C GLU A 18 -5.44 13.12 -2.00
N GLU A 19 -5.34 13.15 -0.67
CA GLU A 19 -4.16 13.66 0.05
C GLU A 19 -2.92 12.84 -0.29
N PHE A 20 -3.05 11.51 -0.34
CA PHE A 20 -1.96 10.63 -0.76
C PHE A 20 -1.52 10.89 -2.20
N ARG A 21 -2.47 10.99 -3.14
CA ARG A 21 -2.19 11.20 -4.56
C ARG A 21 -1.46 12.52 -4.80
N GLU A 22 -1.84 13.59 -4.12
CA GLU A 22 -1.13 14.88 -4.21
C GLU A 22 0.34 14.75 -3.80
N LEU A 23 0.61 14.05 -2.69
CA LEU A 23 1.96 13.83 -2.19
C LEU A 23 2.76 12.84 -3.05
N ALA A 24 2.10 11.84 -3.64
CA ALA A 24 2.73 10.81 -4.45
C ALA A 24 3.37 11.38 -5.72
N ARG A 25 2.89 12.52 -6.24
CA ARG A 25 3.45 13.19 -7.42
C ARG A 25 4.87 13.68 -7.22
N ASP A 26 5.19 14.08 -5.99
CA ASP A 26 6.51 14.55 -5.60
C ASP A 26 7.39 13.43 -5.01
N ALA A 27 6.91 12.18 -5.05
CA ALA A 27 7.66 11.04 -4.54
C ALA A 27 8.82 10.68 -5.47
N ALA A 28 9.96 10.34 -4.87
CA ALA A 28 11.06 9.75 -5.62
C ALA A 28 10.71 8.34 -6.13
N LEU A 29 9.88 7.62 -5.38
CA LEU A 29 9.44 6.27 -5.72
C LEU A 29 8.03 6.02 -5.16
N LEU A 30 7.16 5.44 -6.00
CA LEU A 30 5.86 4.97 -5.59
C LEU A 30 5.81 3.44 -5.61
N LEU A 31 5.43 2.83 -4.50
CA LEU A 31 5.28 1.39 -4.34
C LEU A 31 3.82 1.04 -4.12
N TYR A 32 3.39 -0.10 -4.66
CA TYR A 32 2.12 -0.72 -4.30
C TYR A 32 2.34 -2.17 -3.87
N SER A 33 1.69 -2.55 -2.77
CA SER A 33 1.79 -3.87 -2.15
C SER A 33 0.40 -4.46 -1.95
N PRO A 34 -0.02 -5.41 -2.82
CA PRO A 34 -1.30 -6.10 -2.66
C PRO A 34 -1.20 -7.21 -1.62
N GLU A 35 -2.19 -7.27 -0.74
CA GLU A 35 -2.44 -8.37 0.19
C GLU A 35 -3.68 -9.13 -0.26
N PHE A 36 -3.58 -10.45 -0.34
CA PHE A 36 -4.66 -11.31 -0.80
C PHE A 36 -5.31 -12.04 0.38
N PHE A 37 -6.59 -12.39 0.25
CA PHE A 37 -7.23 -13.32 1.19
C PHE A 37 -6.48 -14.67 1.17
N ARG A 38 -6.18 -15.21 2.36
CA ARG A 38 -5.59 -16.54 2.49
C ARG A 38 -6.72 -17.56 2.58
N SER A 39 -6.89 -18.35 1.53
CA SER A 39 -7.81 -19.49 1.53
C SER A 39 -7.03 -20.80 1.54
N PRO A 40 -7.42 -21.79 2.35
CA PRO A 40 -6.84 -23.12 2.31
C PRO A 40 -7.31 -23.94 1.09
N PHE A 41 -8.25 -23.44 0.29
CA PHE A 41 -8.81 -24.14 -0.86
C PHE A 41 -8.11 -23.72 -2.16
N LEU A 42 -7.72 -24.71 -2.98
CA LEU A 42 -6.87 -24.55 -4.17
C LEU A 42 -7.53 -23.75 -5.32
N ASP A 43 -8.86 -23.60 -5.30
CA ASP A 43 -9.64 -22.94 -6.36
C ASP A 43 -9.94 -21.45 -6.09
N ASP A 44 -9.45 -20.89 -4.96
CA ASP A 44 -9.68 -19.47 -4.71
C ASP A 44 -8.77 -18.62 -5.61
N GLN A 45 -9.40 -17.95 -6.58
CA GLN A 45 -8.76 -16.86 -7.31
C GLN A 45 -8.18 -15.90 -6.27
N ARG A 46 -6.88 -15.57 -6.36
CA ARG A 46 -6.17 -14.70 -5.41
C ARG A 46 -6.88 -13.34 -5.31
N ARG A 47 -7.83 -13.23 -4.38
CA ARG A 47 -8.68 -12.03 -4.20
C ARG A 47 -7.94 -11.01 -3.38
N ILE A 48 -7.92 -9.77 -3.85
CA ILE A 48 -7.29 -8.67 -3.12
C ILE A 48 -8.11 -8.38 -1.88
N ARG A 49 -7.47 -8.48 -0.72
CA ARG A 49 -8.00 -8.08 0.58
C ARG A 49 -7.68 -6.62 0.86
N ARG A 50 -6.47 -6.19 0.50
CA ARG A 50 -5.96 -4.87 0.81
C ARG A 50 -4.88 -4.48 -0.17
N VAL A 51 -4.76 -3.18 -0.47
CA VAL A 51 -3.60 -2.64 -1.19
C VAL A 51 -3.01 -1.52 -0.36
N THR A 52 -1.72 -1.62 -0.08
CA THR A 52 -0.96 -0.54 0.55
C THR A 52 -0.17 0.20 -0.52
N LEU A 53 -0.42 1.49 -0.65
CA LEU A 53 0.36 2.41 -1.47
C LEU A 53 1.38 3.11 -0.59
N THR A 54 2.62 3.22 -1.06
CA THR A 54 3.71 3.88 -0.32
C THR A 54 4.45 4.84 -1.23
N ALA A 55 4.42 6.12 -0.90
CA ALA A 55 5.17 7.18 -1.56
C ALA A 55 6.45 7.46 -0.75
N VAL A 56 7.62 7.19 -1.34
CA VAL A 56 8.93 7.28 -0.68
C VAL A 56 9.68 8.49 -1.18
N GLY A 57 10.34 9.20 -0.25
CA GLY A 57 11.25 10.30 -0.58
C GLY A 57 10.53 11.59 -0.99
N VAL A 58 9.31 11.79 -0.50
CA VAL A 58 8.57 13.04 -0.70
C VAL A 58 9.24 14.14 0.12
N ASN A 59 9.76 15.17 -0.53
CA ASN A 59 10.52 16.23 0.14
C ASN A 59 9.58 17.26 0.80
N VAL A 60 9.50 17.25 2.12
CA VAL A 60 8.72 18.23 2.89
C VAL A 60 9.67 19.09 3.71
N ARG A 61 9.78 20.37 3.33
CA ARG A 61 10.65 21.35 4.01
C ARG A 61 12.11 20.88 4.15
N GLY A 62 12.63 20.17 3.15
CA GLY A 62 14.01 19.66 3.14
C GLY A 62 14.19 18.30 3.82
N VAL A 63 13.11 17.67 4.30
CA VAL A 63 13.13 16.35 4.92
C VAL A 63 12.47 15.33 3.99
N PRO A 64 13.16 14.26 3.57
CA PRO A 64 12.55 13.19 2.79
C PRO A 64 11.64 12.34 3.69
N LEU A 65 10.34 12.38 3.42
CA LEU A 65 9.33 11.63 4.16
C LEU A 65 8.77 10.47 3.34
N THR A 66 8.19 9.50 4.05
CA THR A 66 7.45 8.40 3.45
C THR A 66 5.99 8.52 3.86
N PHE A 67 5.08 8.43 2.90
CA PHE A 67 3.64 8.43 3.11
C PHE A 67 3.03 7.09 2.74
N LYS A 68 2.01 6.66 3.48
CA LYS A 68 1.28 5.42 3.23
C LYS A 68 -0.22 5.68 3.15
N TYR A 69 -0.88 5.01 2.23
CA TYR A 69 -2.33 4.95 2.13
C TYR A 69 -2.77 3.51 1.91
N THR A 70 -3.84 3.10 2.59
CA THR A 70 -4.31 1.71 2.56
C THR A 70 -5.74 1.66 2.04
N LEU A 71 -5.96 0.83 1.04
CA LEU A 71 -7.27 0.48 0.50
C LEU A 71 -7.67 -0.88 1.07
N ASP A 72 -8.70 -0.94 1.91
CA ASP A 72 -9.21 -2.22 2.44
C ASP A 72 -10.48 -2.67 1.68
N TYR A 73 -10.55 -3.96 1.34
CA TYR A 73 -11.72 -4.57 0.71
C TYR A 73 -13.02 -4.26 1.47
N ASN A 74 -12.97 -4.20 2.80
CA ASN A 74 -14.16 -3.92 3.59
C ASN A 74 -14.70 -2.50 3.45
N GLU A 75 -13.85 -1.55 3.07
CA GLU A 75 -14.20 -0.15 2.86
C GLU A 75 -14.68 0.10 1.43
N LEU A 76 -14.15 -0.66 0.47
CA LEU A 76 -14.47 -0.52 -0.94
C LEU A 76 -15.70 -1.33 -1.38
N ARG A 77 -16.04 -2.42 -0.68
CA ARG A 77 -17.14 -3.30 -1.10
C ARG A 77 -18.52 -2.64 -0.88
N ASP A 78 -19.37 -2.71 -1.90
CA ASP A 78 -20.80 -2.49 -1.73
C ASP A 78 -21.47 -3.79 -1.27
N ARG A 79 -22.07 -3.80 -0.09
CA ARG A 79 -22.73 -4.99 0.46
C ARG A 79 -24.04 -5.37 -0.23
N SER A 80 -24.53 -4.55 -1.16
CA SER A 80 -25.79 -4.76 -1.85
C SER A 80 -25.72 -5.81 -2.97
N GLY A 81 -24.52 -6.04 -3.52
CA GLY A 81 -24.29 -6.97 -4.64
C GLY A 81 -24.00 -8.41 -4.22
N THR A 82 -23.97 -9.31 -5.20
CA THR A 82 -23.43 -10.66 -5.02
C THR A 82 -21.92 -10.62 -4.77
N TRP A 83 -21.36 -11.66 -4.15
CA TRP A 83 -19.93 -11.75 -3.84
C TRP A 83 -19.03 -11.51 -5.06
N ASP A 84 -19.39 -12.07 -6.22
CA ASP A 84 -18.63 -11.91 -7.46
C ASP A 84 -18.67 -10.48 -7.99
N GLN A 85 -19.82 -9.81 -7.87
CA GLN A 85 -19.97 -8.39 -8.23
C GLN A 85 -19.13 -7.51 -7.32
N GLN A 86 -19.19 -7.73 -6.00
CA GLN A 86 -18.40 -6.99 -5.02
C GLN A 86 -16.91 -7.07 -5.33
N THR A 87 -16.44 -8.28 -5.64
CA THR A 87 -15.04 -8.53 -5.93
C THR A 87 -14.62 -7.85 -7.24
N ALA A 88 -15.41 -7.99 -8.30
CA ALA A 88 -15.10 -7.37 -9.59
C ALA A 88 -15.10 -5.84 -9.51
N ASP A 89 -15.97 -5.25 -8.68
CA ASP A 89 -16.02 -3.81 -8.47
C ASP A 89 -14.80 -3.31 -7.69
N VAL A 90 -14.38 -4.02 -6.63
CA VAL A 90 -13.16 -3.69 -5.88
C VAL A 90 -11.92 -3.80 -6.77
N ASP A 91 -11.80 -4.88 -7.54
CA ASP A 91 -10.69 -5.06 -8.49
C ASP A 91 -10.65 -3.92 -9.53
N ARG A 92 -11.81 -3.48 -10.02
CA ARG A 92 -11.93 -2.34 -10.94
C ARG A 92 -11.48 -1.03 -10.30
N VAL A 93 -11.90 -0.75 -9.07
CA VAL A 93 -11.51 0.47 -8.34
C VAL A 93 -10.01 0.51 -8.10
N ILE A 94 -9.45 -0.60 -7.61
CA ILE A 94 -8.00 -0.72 -7.36
C ILE A 94 -7.22 -0.53 -8.67
N SER A 95 -7.63 -1.20 -9.75
CA SER A 95 -6.98 -1.07 -11.06
C SER A 95 -7.02 0.38 -11.55
N GLY A 96 -8.17 1.07 -11.43
CA GLY A 96 -8.29 2.47 -11.82
C GLY A 96 -7.41 3.42 -11.01
N ILE A 97 -7.24 3.16 -9.70
CA ILE A 97 -6.30 3.90 -8.85
C ILE A 97 -4.86 3.68 -9.31
N LEU A 98 -4.48 2.42 -9.53
CA LEU A 98 -3.13 2.07 -9.97
C LEU A 98 -2.80 2.64 -11.35
N ASP A 99 -3.73 2.60 -12.30
CA ASP A 99 -3.57 3.19 -13.63
C ASP A 99 -3.40 4.71 -13.56
N THR A 100 -4.20 5.37 -12.70
CA THR A 100 -4.08 6.81 -12.47
C THR A 100 -2.69 7.15 -11.93
N LEU A 101 -2.23 6.44 -10.90
CA LEU A 101 -0.92 6.66 -10.31
C LEU A 101 0.23 6.33 -11.26
N ALA A 102 0.11 5.26 -12.04
CA ALA A 102 1.09 4.90 -13.08
C ALA A 102 1.21 5.97 -14.16
N SER A 103 0.11 6.67 -14.48
CA SER A 103 0.12 7.76 -15.46
C SER A 103 0.71 9.06 -14.92
N GLU A 104 0.71 9.26 -13.61
CA GLU A 104 1.15 10.50 -12.97
C GLU A 104 2.54 10.40 -12.32
N CYS A 105 2.99 9.19 -11.97
CA CYS A 105 4.14 8.97 -11.10
C CYS A 105 5.04 7.82 -11.60
N ASN A 106 6.31 7.83 -11.18
CA ASN A 106 7.22 6.70 -11.38
C ASN A 106 6.88 5.58 -10.37
N MET A 107 5.96 4.70 -10.78
CA MET A 107 5.45 3.61 -9.95
C MET A 107 6.16 2.28 -10.22
N VAL A 108 6.51 1.58 -9.15
CA VAL A 108 7.12 0.24 -9.19
C VAL A 108 6.27 -0.73 -8.37
N SER A 109 6.04 -1.91 -8.92
CA SER A 109 5.44 -3.02 -8.17
C SER A 109 6.44 -3.58 -7.18
N GLY A 110 6.14 -3.54 -5.88
CA GLY A 110 7.03 -4.09 -4.87
C GLY A 110 6.54 -3.80 -3.45
N SER A 111 6.84 -4.71 -2.54
CA SER A 111 6.61 -4.51 -1.10
C SER A 111 7.86 -3.91 -0.47
N LEU A 112 7.71 -2.82 0.28
CA LEU A 112 8.76 -2.37 1.20
C LEU A 112 8.65 -3.28 2.43
N GLU A 113 9.52 -4.28 2.53
CA GLU A 113 9.67 -5.07 3.76
C GLU A 113 10.26 -4.14 4.84
N SER A 114 9.39 -3.49 5.62
CA SER A 114 9.84 -2.92 6.89
C SER A 114 10.05 -4.08 7.85
N GLU A 115 11.31 -4.40 8.15
CA GLU A 115 11.70 -5.55 8.95
C GLU A 115 10.91 -5.66 10.27
N HIS A 116 10.65 -6.93 10.61
CA HIS A 116 9.95 -7.47 11.78
C HIS A 116 8.43 -7.38 11.74
N THR A 117 7.83 -8.40 11.10
CA THR A 117 6.50 -8.83 11.51
C THR A 117 6.57 -9.26 12.99
N LEU A 118 5.66 -8.75 13.83
CA LEU A 118 5.61 -9.04 15.28
C LEU A 118 5.64 -10.56 15.59
N GLY A 119 5.21 -11.39 14.63
CA GLY A 119 5.26 -12.86 14.73
C GLY A 119 6.67 -13.45 14.73
N GLU A 120 7.64 -12.82 14.08
CA GLU A 120 9.04 -13.27 14.10
C GLU A 120 9.74 -12.91 15.41
N ALA A 121 9.36 -11.78 16.03
CA ALA A 121 9.91 -11.36 17.33
C ALA A 121 9.48 -12.27 18.49
N LEU A 122 8.35 -12.97 18.34
CA LEU A 122 7.80 -13.90 19.34
C LEU A 122 8.21 -15.37 19.12
N SER A 123 8.91 -15.67 18.02
CA SER A 123 9.26 -17.04 17.62
C SER A 123 10.69 -17.45 18.00
N ARG A 124 11.43 -16.63 18.75
CA ARG A 124 12.73 -17.04 19.31
C ARG A 124 12.54 -17.74 20.66
N PRO A 125 12.99 -18.99 20.84
CA PRO A 125 13.02 -19.66 22.14
C PRO A 125 14.02 -19.01 23.11
#